data_AF-A0A9W6KN18-F1
#
_entry.id   AF-A0A9W6KN18-F1
#
_cell.length_a   1.000
_cell.length_b   1.000
_cell.length_c   1.000
_cell.angle_alpha   90.00
_cell.angle_beta   90.00
_cell.angle_gamma   90.00
#
_symmetry.space_group_name_H-M   'P 1'
#
loop_
_entity.id
_entity.type
_entity.pdbx_description
1 polymer ?
#
loop_
_entity_poly.entity_id
_entity_poly.type
_entity_poly.pdbx_seq_one_letter_code
_entity_poly.pdbx_strand_id
1 'polypeptide(L)'
;MSADLLELLTAEHRRLESLFADVETAPTAELRRAALIAAADALEQHTDAETQFLHPALAAHLPAGPDIAAYEEAEHASFGPLTPACFDIVRQHMLEEETELFPRLAQSCPPEELLRLGELLQSTRVAE
;
A
#
# COMPACT_ATOMS: atom_id res chain seq x y z
N MET A 1 -17.73 5.81 -11.60
CA MET A 1 -16.39 6.01 -12.20
C MET A 1 -15.48 5.01 -11.53
N SER A 2 -14.71 4.27 -12.31
CA SER A 2 -13.73 3.33 -11.73
C SER A 2 -12.59 4.15 -11.13
N ALA A 3 -12.07 3.70 -9.98
CA ALA A 3 -10.89 4.31 -9.38
C ALA A 3 -9.63 3.71 -10.01
N ASP A 4 -8.61 4.52 -10.25
CA ASP A 4 -7.33 4.01 -10.75
C ASP A 4 -6.51 3.33 -9.64
N LEU A 5 -5.44 2.63 -10.03
CA LEU A 5 -4.56 1.94 -9.09
C LEU A 5 -4.06 2.85 -7.96
N LEU A 6 -3.64 4.08 -8.27
CA LEU A 6 -3.06 4.99 -7.28
C LEU A 6 -4.12 5.49 -6.31
N GLU A 7 -5.33 5.79 -6.79
CA GLU A 7 -6.46 6.15 -5.95
C GLU A 7 -6.84 5.03 -4.97
N LEU A 8 -6.73 3.78 -5.40
CA LEU A 8 -7.00 2.60 -4.57
C LEU A 8 -5.94 2.39 -3.50
N LEU A 9 -4.65 2.42 -3.85
CA LEU A 9 -3.56 2.29 -2.88
C LEU A 9 -3.57 3.44 -1.87
N THR A 10 -3.82 4.68 -2.32
CA THR A 10 -4.01 5.82 -1.40
C THR A 10 -5.22 5.61 -0.46
N ALA A 11 -6.27 4.93 -0.92
CA ALA A 11 -7.40 4.59 -0.05
C ALA A 11 -7.04 3.51 0.99
N GLU A 12 -6.15 2.58 0.64
CA GLU A 12 -5.59 1.59 1.57
C GLU A 12 -4.69 2.25 2.61
N HIS A 13 -3.85 3.21 2.24
CA HIS A 13 -3.05 3.99 3.19
C HIS A 13 -3.92 4.68 4.23
N ARG A 14 -5.00 5.33 3.79
CA ARG A 14 -5.98 5.95 4.70
C ARG A 14 -6.63 4.92 5.64
N ARG A 15 -6.87 3.71 5.16
CA ARG A 15 -7.40 2.62 5.99
C ARG A 15 -6.37 2.14 7.01
N LEU A 16 -5.11 1.94 6.59
CA LEU A 16 -4.01 1.56 7.47
C LEU A 16 -3.80 2.60 8.58
N GLU A 17 -3.75 3.88 8.22
CA GLU A 17 -3.62 4.97 9.21
C GLU A 17 -4.78 4.98 10.21
N SER A 18 -6.02 4.75 9.75
CA SER A 18 -7.17 4.65 10.66
C SER A 18 -7.04 3.47 11.63
N LEU A 19 -6.53 2.32 11.15
CA LEU A 19 -6.33 1.14 11.99
C LEU A 19 -5.18 1.35 12.99
N PHE A 20 -4.12 2.04 12.60
CA PHE A 20 -3.04 2.44 13.52
C PHE A 20 -3.56 3.36 14.62
N ALA A 21 -4.36 4.37 14.26
CA ALA A 21 -5.02 5.24 15.23
C ALA A 21 -5.95 4.47 16.18
N ASP A 22 -6.68 3.47 15.68
CA ASP A 22 -7.51 2.59 16.52
C ASP A 22 -6.66 1.78 17.50
N VAL A 23 -5.50 1.26 17.09
CA VAL A 23 -4.56 0.57 18.00
C VAL A 23 -4.02 1.53 19.07
N GLU A 24 -3.66 2.75 18.70
CA GLU A 24 -3.09 3.75 19.60
C GLU A 24 -4.10 4.28 20.62
N THR A 25 -5.38 4.36 20.24
CA THR A 25 -6.44 5.01 21.04
C THR A 25 -7.43 4.03 21.68
N ALA A 26 -7.34 2.73 21.37
CA ALA A 26 -8.28 1.72 21.86
C ALA A 26 -8.47 1.75 23.39
N PRO A 27 -9.72 1.79 23.90
CA PRO A 27 -9.99 1.92 25.33
C PRO A 27 -9.81 0.59 26.09
N THR A 28 -9.70 -0.54 25.39
CA THR A 28 -9.53 -1.86 25.99
C THR A 28 -8.46 -2.66 25.24
N ALA A 29 -7.82 -3.61 25.94
CA ALA A 29 -6.84 -4.50 25.34
C ALA A 29 -7.43 -5.41 24.24
N GLU A 30 -8.72 -5.76 24.36
CA GLU A 30 -9.44 -6.55 23.37
C GLU A 30 -9.62 -5.78 22.06
N LEU A 31 -10.09 -4.53 22.13
CA LEU A 31 -10.24 -3.66 20.96
C LEU A 31 -8.88 -3.35 20.33
N ARG A 32 -7.86 -3.09 21.15
CA ARG A 32 -6.48 -2.88 20.67
C ARG A 32 -5.97 -4.09 19.90
N ARG A 33 -6.22 -5.30 20.41
CA ARG A 33 -5.81 -6.55 19.76
C ARG A 33 -6.56 -6.76 18.45
N ALA A 34 -7.86 -6.47 18.40
CA ALA A 34 -8.65 -6.59 17.18
C ALA A 34 -8.16 -5.61 16.10
N ALA A 35 -7.92 -4.35 16.46
CA ALA A 35 -7.37 -3.35 15.54
C ALA A 35 -5.98 -3.74 15.03
N LEU A 36 -5.11 -4.30 15.90
CA LEU A 36 -3.77 -4.73 15.49
C LEU A 36 -3.81 -5.89 14.49
N ILE A 37 -4.72 -6.85 14.67
CA ILE A 37 -4.93 -7.94 13.72
C ILE A 37 -5.44 -7.39 12.38
N ALA A 38 -6.44 -6.51 12.42
CA ALA A 38 -6.98 -5.89 11.22
C ALA A 38 -5.92 -5.04 10.48
N ALA A 39 -5.03 -4.36 11.20
CA ALA A 39 -3.91 -3.62 10.63
C ALA A 39 -2.88 -4.55 9.96
N ALA A 40 -2.56 -5.68 10.58
CA ALA A 40 -1.65 -6.66 10.00
C ALA A 40 -2.23 -7.26 8.71
N ASP A 41 -3.48 -7.71 8.74
CA ASP A 41 -4.16 -8.24 7.56
C ASP A 41 -4.28 -7.20 6.44
N ALA A 42 -4.53 -5.92 6.80
CA ALA A 42 -4.61 -4.83 5.85
C ALA A 42 -3.25 -4.52 5.22
N LEU A 43 -2.16 -4.60 5.99
CA LEU A 43 -0.81 -4.34 5.49
C LEU A 43 -0.37 -5.45 4.53
N GLU A 44 -0.65 -6.71 4.85
CA GLU A 44 -0.36 -7.86 3.96
C GLU A 44 -1.09 -7.70 2.62
N GLN A 45 -2.40 -7.42 2.65
CA GLN A 45 -3.19 -7.20 1.43
C GLN A 45 -2.72 -6.00 0.58
N HIS A 46 -2.15 -5.01 1.25
CA HIS A 46 -1.64 -3.79 0.62
C HIS A 46 -0.31 -4.07 -0.08
N THR A 47 0.66 -4.67 0.63
CA THR A 47 1.95 -5.05 0.04
C THR A 47 1.80 -6.09 -1.08
N ASP A 48 0.81 -6.99 -0.98
CA ASP A 48 0.47 -7.93 -2.06
C ASP A 48 -0.06 -7.21 -3.30
N ALA A 49 -0.92 -6.20 -3.12
CA ALA A 49 -1.42 -5.39 -4.22
C ALA A 49 -0.28 -4.62 -4.91
N GLU A 50 0.65 -4.08 -4.14
CA GLU A 50 1.82 -3.39 -4.67
C GLU A 50 2.72 -4.33 -5.46
N THR A 51 3.01 -5.50 -4.88
CA THR A 51 3.81 -6.54 -5.54
C THR A 51 3.20 -7.00 -6.86
N GLN A 52 1.88 -7.19 -6.90
CA GLN A 52 1.20 -7.71 -8.09
C GLN A 52 0.95 -6.64 -9.16
N PHE A 53 0.71 -5.38 -8.78
CA PHE A 53 0.23 -4.35 -9.69
C PHE A 53 1.12 -3.10 -9.75
N LEU A 54 1.58 -2.58 -8.60
CA LEU A 54 2.42 -1.38 -8.55
C LEU A 54 3.84 -1.67 -9.04
N HIS A 55 4.54 -2.64 -8.44
CA HIS A 55 5.93 -2.97 -8.74
C HIS A 55 6.18 -3.24 -10.25
N PRO A 56 5.33 -4.02 -10.96
CA PRO A 56 5.46 -4.17 -12.41
C PRO A 56 5.25 -2.86 -13.18
N ALA A 57 4.33 -2.00 -12.73
CA ALA A 57 4.09 -0.70 -13.36
C ALA A 57 5.29 0.24 -13.16
N LEU A 58 5.89 0.27 -11.96
CA LEU A 58 7.14 1.01 -11.70
C LEU A 58 8.24 0.54 -12.64
N ALA A 59 8.45 -0.79 -12.72
CA ALA A 59 9.47 -1.39 -13.57
C ALA A 59 9.30 -1.07 -15.07
N ALA A 60 8.06 -0.98 -15.54
CA ALA A 60 7.75 -0.71 -16.93
C ALA A 60 7.81 0.79 -17.31
N HIS A 61 7.46 1.68 -16.38
CA HIS A 61 7.18 3.08 -16.72
C HIS A 61 8.15 4.10 -16.12
N LEU A 62 8.98 3.74 -15.14
CA LEU A 62 9.96 4.67 -14.55
C LEU A 62 11.40 4.41 -15.02
N PRO A 63 12.23 5.47 -15.14
CA PRO A 63 13.68 5.31 -15.20
C PRO A 63 14.18 4.59 -13.94
N ALA A 64 15.02 3.57 -14.11
CA ALA A 64 15.46 2.67 -13.04
C ALA A 64 14.30 1.99 -12.28
N GLY A 65 13.13 1.86 -12.92
CA GLY A 65 11.94 1.24 -12.34
C GLY A 65 12.17 -0.13 -11.68
N PRO A 66 12.93 -1.06 -12.29
CA PRO A 66 13.22 -2.35 -11.65
C PRO A 66 14.00 -2.22 -10.33
N ASP A 67 14.92 -1.25 -10.23
CA ASP A 67 15.68 -1.01 -9.00
C ASP A 67 14.80 -0.38 -7.92
N ILE A 68 13.88 0.51 -8.32
CA ILE A 68 12.88 1.10 -7.41
C ILE A 68 11.94 0.01 -6.87
N ALA A 69 11.38 -0.82 -7.75
CA ALA A 69 10.50 -1.93 -7.33
C ALA A 69 11.22 -2.92 -6.39
N ALA A 70 12.51 -3.19 -6.62
CA ALA A 70 13.31 -4.03 -5.74
C ALA A 70 13.60 -3.37 -4.38
N TYR A 71 13.65 -2.03 -4.33
CA TYR A 71 13.78 -1.28 -3.08
C TYR A 71 12.49 -1.37 -2.26
N GLU A 72 11.32 -1.12 -2.86
CA GLU A 72 10.01 -1.25 -2.19
C GLU A 72 9.81 -2.65 -1.59
N GLU A 73 10.08 -3.70 -2.38
CA GLU A 73 10.01 -5.09 -1.92
C GLU A 73 10.93 -5.35 -0.71
N ALA A 74 12.13 -4.78 -0.72
CA ALA A 74 13.07 -4.91 0.38
C ALA A 74 12.60 -4.17 1.65
N GLU A 75 11.93 -3.02 1.48
CA GLU A 75 11.30 -2.30 2.60
C GLU A 75 10.12 -3.09 3.18
N HIS A 76 9.24 -3.64 2.35
CA HIS A 76 8.14 -4.50 2.80
C HIS A 76 8.62 -5.69 3.62
N ALA A 77 9.68 -6.36 3.15
CA ALA A 77 10.31 -7.47 3.87
C ALA A 77 10.90 -7.05 5.24
N SER A 78 11.14 -5.76 5.46
CA SER A 78 11.69 -5.22 6.71
C SER A 78 10.64 -4.91 7.78
N PHE A 79 9.36 -4.82 7.42
CA PHE A 79 8.29 -4.43 8.35
C PHE A 79 8.14 -5.39 9.54
N GLY A 80 8.59 -6.64 9.42
CA GLY A 80 8.60 -7.60 10.53
C GLY A 80 7.22 -7.79 11.18
N PRO A 81 7.15 -8.31 12.42
CA PRO A 81 5.89 -8.38 13.16
C PRO A 81 5.36 -6.97 13.42
N LEU A 82 4.12 -6.70 12.99
CA LEU A 82 3.49 -5.40 13.18
C LEU A 82 3.37 -5.10 14.69
N THR A 83 4.18 -4.15 15.14
CA THR A 83 4.17 -3.60 16.50
C THR A 83 3.92 -2.09 16.41
N PRO A 84 3.50 -1.43 17.50
CA PRO A 84 3.34 0.03 17.48
C PRO A 84 4.62 0.78 17.03
N ALA A 85 5.81 0.23 17.29
CA ALA A 85 7.07 0.81 16.82
C ALA A 85 7.28 0.71 15.30
N CYS A 86 6.58 -0.22 14.63
CA CYS A 86 6.61 -0.38 13.19
C CYS A 86 5.67 0.62 12.47
N PHE A 87 4.70 1.22 13.18
CA PHE A 87 3.75 2.14 12.55
C PHE A 87 4.45 3.35 11.93
N ASP A 88 5.47 3.89 12.58
CA ASP A 88 6.22 5.03 12.05
C ASP A 88 7.01 4.66 10.79
N ILE A 89 7.48 3.42 10.67
CA ILE A 89 8.17 2.92 9.47
C ILE A 89 7.17 2.82 8.31
N VAL A 90 6.02 2.19 8.54
CA VAL A 90 4.98 2.05 7.50
C VAL A 90 4.42 3.42 7.10
N ARG A 91 4.21 4.34 8.05
CA ARG A 91 3.80 5.73 7.78
C ARG A 91 4.80 6.46 6.91
N GLN A 92 6.10 6.28 7.16
CA GLN A 92 7.14 6.90 6.35
C GLN A 92 7.14 6.34 4.92
N HIS A 93 7.03 5.03 4.76
CA HIS A 93 6.90 4.38 3.46
C HIS A 93 5.68 4.91 2.67
N MET A 94 4.47 4.86 3.26
CA MET A 94 3.26 5.40 2.62
C MET A 94 3.39 6.88 2.22
N LEU A 95 4.08 7.69 3.05
CA LEU A 95 4.32 9.10 2.76
C LEU A 95 5.26 9.28 1.57
N GLU A 96 6.37 8.53 1.51
CA GLU A 96 7.32 8.55 0.40
C GLU A 96 6.64 8.14 -0.90
N GLU A 97 5.78 7.12 -0.85
CA GLU A 97 5.00 6.70 -2.00
C GLU A 97 4.04 7.79 -2.49
N GLU A 98 3.20 8.33 -1.60
CA GLU A 98 2.19 9.34 -1.97
C GLU A 98 2.82 10.66 -2.45
N THR A 99 3.98 11.03 -1.93
CA THR A 99 4.62 12.33 -2.22
C THR A 99 5.67 12.27 -3.31
N GLU A 100 6.28 11.11 -3.55
CA GLU A 100 7.35 10.95 -4.53
C GLU A 100 7.01 9.91 -5.60
N LEU A 101 6.69 8.68 -5.20
CA LEU A 101 6.58 7.56 -6.12
C LEU A 101 5.35 7.65 -7.02
N PHE A 102 4.16 7.83 -6.43
CA PHE A 102 2.89 7.90 -7.14
C PHE A 102 2.85 9.08 -8.12
N PRO A 103 3.26 10.30 -7.75
CA PRO A 103 3.34 11.40 -8.71
C PRO A 103 4.29 11.13 -9.88
N ARG A 104 5.41 10.46 -9.65
CA ARG A 104 6.37 10.09 -10.72
C ARG A 104 5.76 9.05 -11.66
N LEU A 105 5.08 8.04 -11.12
CA LEU A 105 4.41 7.02 -11.92
C LEU A 105 3.26 7.64 -12.73
N ALA A 106 2.42 8.48 -12.13
CA ALA A 106 1.33 9.17 -12.81
C ALA A 106 1.79 10.04 -13.99
N GLN A 107 3.00 10.60 -13.93
CA GLN A 107 3.59 11.39 -15.03
C GLN A 107 4.13 10.53 -16.18
N SER A 108 4.48 9.26 -15.92
CA SER A 108 5.19 8.40 -16.88
C SER A 108 4.35 7.23 -17.40
N CYS A 109 3.31 6.83 -16.66
CA CYS A 109 2.38 5.77 -17.01
C CYS A 109 1.14 6.35 -17.71
N PRO A 110 0.65 5.73 -18.81
CA PRO A 110 -0.61 6.13 -19.42
C PRO A 110 -1.78 6.03 -18.41
N PRO A 111 -2.67 7.04 -18.32
CA PRO A 111 -3.81 7.02 -17.39
C PRO A 111 -4.74 5.81 -17.59
N GLU A 112 -4.90 5.35 -18.83
CA GLU A 112 -5.70 4.17 -19.17
C GLU A 112 -5.11 2.88 -18.59
N GLU A 113 -3.79 2.79 -18.43
CA GLU A 113 -3.15 1.61 -17.82
C GLU A 113 -3.35 1.65 -16.30
N LEU A 114 -3.25 2.81 -15.66
CA LEU A 114 -3.53 2.95 -14.22
C LEU A 114 -4.99 2.60 -13.90
N LEU A 115 -5.95 3.02 -14.74
CA LEU A 115 -7.36 2.64 -14.61
C LEU A 115 -7.55 1.13 -14.76
N ARG A 116 -6.93 0.52 -15.78
CA ARG A 116 -7.00 -0.92 -16.02
C ARG A 116 -6.40 -1.72 -14.85
N LEU A 117 -5.25 -1.30 -14.32
CA LEU A 117 -4.63 -1.94 -13.16
C LEU A 117 -5.52 -1.84 -11.92
N GLY A 118 -6.19 -0.68 -11.71
CA GLY A 118 -7.17 -0.53 -10.64
C GLY A 118 -8.37 -1.48 -10.79
N GLU A 119 -8.91 -1.65 -11.99
CA GLU A 119 -9.98 -2.61 -12.28
C GLU A 119 -9.54 -4.07 -12.03
N LEU A 120 -8.30 -4.42 -12.38
CA LEU A 120 -7.73 -5.75 -12.12
C LEU A 120 -7.54 -6.01 -10.63
N LEU A 121 -7.01 -5.04 -9.88
CA LEU A 121 -6.87 -5.15 -8.43
C LEU A 121 -8.23 -5.40 -7.76
N GLN A 122 -9.24 -4.59 -8.11
CA GLN A 122 -10.59 -4.77 -7.58
C GLN A 122 -11.19 -6.13 -7.94
N SER A 123 -10.98 -6.60 -9.17
CA SER A 123 -11.49 -7.90 -9.62
C SER A 123 -10.83 -9.06 -8.88
N THR A 124 -9.53 -8.95 -8.58
CA THR A 124 -8.76 -9.97 -7.85
C THR A 124 -9.31 -10.14 -6.43
N ARG A 125 -9.56 -9.03 -5.73
CA ARG A 125 -10.10 -9.04 -4.36
C ARG A 125 -11.53 -9.56 -4.22
N VAL A 126 -12.31 -9.54 -5.30
CA VAL A 126 -13.67 -10.12 -5.30
C VAL A 126 -13.63 -11.65 -5.47
N ALA A 127 -12.52 -12.18 -6.00
CA ALA A 127 -12.35 -13.61 -6.26
C ALA A 127 -11.72 -14.40 -5.10
N GLU A 128 -11.20 -13.71 -4.08
CA GLU A 128 -10.64 -14.26 -2.84
C GLU A 128 -11.71 -14.46 -1.75
#